data_AF-C6BU44-F1
#
_entry.id   AF-C6BU44-F1
#
_cell.length_a   1.000
_cell.length_b   1.000
_cell.length_c   1.000
_cell.angle_alpha   90.00
_cell.angle_beta   90.00
_cell.angle_gamma   90.00
#
_symmetry.space_group_name_H-M   'P 1'
#
loop_
_entity.id
_entity.type
_entity.pdbx_description
1 polymer ?
#
loop_
_entity_poly.entity_id
_entity_poly.type
_entity_poly.pdbx_seq_one_letter_code
_entity_poly.pdbx_strand_id
1 'polypeptide(L)'
;MSKMFGKSVPFYKMQGCGNDFVIIDNRELGIPVEKMSLWAEKLCQRAFGVYADGLFFIENAPEGSGLDFVWQFYNSDGSRAEMCGNASRCAGRLAHALEIAGEQHVFGSDAGPIKVQVFPELEEVKVQLTPPQGLVVKQTLEIDGEEYEYHFANTGVPHVVVQVADVEEVDIKKLGAAFRYHEAFAPAGTNVNFVQIDDNDSLIVRTYERGVEDETYACGTGVSAVQVTLYEQGLTDAAVRVRTSGGEILKVIIEDGNVFLQGGAELTFSGEVYLESLGIE
;
A
#
# COMPACT_ATOMS: atom_id res chain seq x y z
N MET A 1 15.59 35.54 -21.01
CA MET A 1 15.43 34.15 -20.54
C MET A 1 14.98 33.28 -21.71
N SER A 2 15.44 32.04 -21.77
CA SER A 2 15.02 31.08 -22.80
C SER A 2 13.52 30.85 -22.73
N LYS A 3 12.83 30.74 -23.88
CA LYS A 3 11.41 30.33 -23.94
C LYS A 3 11.20 28.82 -23.67
N MET A 4 12.29 28.09 -23.46
CA MET A 4 12.27 26.65 -23.19
C MET A 4 11.82 26.33 -21.76
N PHE A 5 12.09 27.22 -20.80
CA PHE A 5 11.77 27.00 -19.39
C PHE A 5 10.51 27.80 -19.03
N GLY A 6 9.43 27.09 -18.74
CA GLY A 6 8.15 27.65 -18.31
C GLY A 6 7.96 27.56 -16.79
N LYS A 7 6.72 27.67 -16.33
CA LYS A 7 6.34 27.42 -14.94
C LYS A 7 6.61 25.95 -14.58
N SER A 8 7.31 25.73 -13.47
CA SER A 8 7.62 24.40 -12.95
C SER A 8 7.10 24.21 -11.52
N VAL A 9 6.96 22.95 -11.11
CA VAL A 9 6.60 22.54 -9.75
C VAL A 9 7.56 21.43 -9.28
N PRO A 10 8.11 21.50 -8.06
CA PRO A 10 8.94 20.44 -7.50
C PRO A 10 8.11 19.20 -7.16
N PHE A 11 8.72 18.02 -7.29
CA PHE A 11 8.13 16.76 -6.89
C PHE A 11 9.17 15.81 -6.29
N TYR A 12 8.67 14.83 -5.54
CA TYR A 12 9.43 13.70 -5.03
C TYR A 12 8.90 12.42 -5.67
N LYS A 13 9.80 11.51 -6.05
CA LYS A 13 9.47 10.17 -6.50
C LYS A 13 9.89 9.19 -5.43
N MET A 14 8.94 8.44 -4.88
CA MET A 14 9.20 7.44 -3.85
C MET A 14 8.58 6.09 -4.19
N GLN A 15 9.03 5.03 -3.53
CA GLN A 15 8.45 3.70 -3.65
C GLN A 15 8.36 3.00 -2.30
N GLY A 16 7.35 2.16 -2.13
CA GLY A 16 7.28 1.19 -1.04
C GLY A 16 7.05 -0.20 -1.60
N CYS A 17 8.07 -1.07 -1.50
CA CYS A 17 8.06 -2.43 -2.04
C CYS A 17 7.72 -2.51 -3.54
N GLY A 18 8.29 -1.61 -4.33
CA GLY A 18 8.10 -1.54 -5.79
C GLY A 18 6.86 -0.78 -6.25
N ASN A 19 5.90 -0.51 -5.36
CA ASN A 19 4.76 0.35 -5.66
C ASN A 19 5.17 1.82 -5.50
N ASP A 20 5.06 2.59 -6.59
CA ASP A 20 5.73 3.89 -6.70
C ASP A 20 4.78 5.10 -6.85
N PHE A 21 5.23 6.25 -6.33
CA PHE A 21 4.38 7.43 -6.16
C PHE A 21 5.12 8.71 -6.54
N VAL A 22 4.40 9.62 -7.17
CA VAL A 22 4.79 11.04 -7.23
C VAL A 22 4.17 11.76 -6.05
N ILE A 23 4.96 12.56 -5.34
CA ILE A 23 4.50 13.40 -4.25
C ILE A 23 4.72 14.86 -4.57
N ILE A 24 3.70 15.67 -4.35
CA ILE A 24 3.74 17.13 -4.45
C ILE A 24 3.49 17.72 -3.05
N ASP A 25 4.40 18.56 -2.56
CA ASP A 25 4.14 19.38 -1.37
C ASP A 25 3.25 20.56 -1.78
N ASN A 26 1.94 20.45 -1.49
CA ASN A 26 0.94 21.42 -1.88
C ASN A 26 0.67 22.49 -0.81
N ARG A 27 1.42 22.49 0.31
CA ARG A 27 1.21 23.42 1.43
C ARG A 27 1.36 24.89 1.02
N GLU A 28 2.25 25.19 0.06
CA GLU A 28 2.47 26.55 -0.46
C GLU A 28 1.97 26.74 -1.90
N LEU A 29 1.83 25.66 -2.68
CA LEU A 29 1.45 25.74 -4.09
C LEU A 29 -0.03 26.05 -4.31
N GLY A 30 -0.90 25.63 -3.38
CA GLY A 30 -2.34 25.91 -3.45
C GLY A 30 -3.03 25.34 -4.69
N ILE A 31 -2.57 24.18 -5.19
CA ILE A 31 -3.25 23.44 -6.27
C ILE A 31 -4.61 23.01 -5.74
N PRO A 32 -5.72 23.38 -6.39
CA PRO A 32 -7.04 23.09 -5.86
C PRO A 32 -7.47 21.67 -6.21
N VAL A 33 -8.29 21.06 -5.34
CA VAL A 33 -8.69 19.64 -5.40
C VAL A 33 -9.30 19.26 -6.76
N GLU A 34 -10.06 20.15 -7.38
CA GLU A 34 -10.68 19.91 -8.70
C GLU A 34 -9.67 19.72 -9.84
N LYS A 35 -8.41 20.15 -9.67
CA LYS A 35 -7.35 19.94 -10.67
C LYS A 35 -6.52 18.67 -10.40
N MET A 36 -6.51 18.16 -9.17
CA MET A 36 -5.57 17.12 -8.74
C MET A 36 -5.73 15.79 -9.49
N SER A 37 -6.95 15.43 -9.88
CA SER A 37 -7.22 14.23 -10.70
C SER A 37 -6.50 14.31 -12.06
N LEU A 38 -6.60 15.45 -12.74
CA LEU A 38 -5.87 15.69 -14.00
C LEU A 38 -4.35 15.65 -13.79
N TRP A 39 -3.84 16.18 -12.68
CA TRP A 39 -2.41 16.10 -12.37
C TRP A 39 -1.94 14.65 -12.26
N ALA A 40 -2.69 13.78 -11.57
CA ALA A 40 -2.37 12.36 -11.47
C ALA A 40 -2.35 11.71 -12.86
N GLU A 41 -3.39 11.91 -13.68
CA GLU A 41 -3.45 11.38 -15.05
C GLU A 41 -2.27 11.81 -15.92
N LYS A 42 -1.76 13.03 -15.74
CA LYS A 42 -0.65 13.57 -16.56
C LYS A 42 0.72 13.16 -16.04
N LEU A 43 0.97 13.28 -14.73
CA LEU A 43 2.27 13.00 -14.15
C LEU A 43 2.55 11.49 -14.07
N CYS A 44 1.53 10.65 -13.88
CA CYS A 44 1.71 9.20 -13.80
C CYS A 44 1.90 8.52 -15.17
N GLN A 45 1.80 9.25 -16.29
CA GLN A 45 2.00 8.67 -17.62
C GLN A 45 3.46 8.27 -17.88
N ARG A 46 3.65 7.07 -18.43
CA ARG A 46 4.98 6.49 -18.68
C ARG A 46 5.87 7.29 -19.63
N ALA A 47 5.30 7.79 -20.73
CA ALA A 47 6.07 8.39 -21.82
C ALA A 47 6.17 9.93 -21.73
N PHE A 48 5.13 10.57 -21.20
CA PHE A 48 5.01 12.02 -21.19
C PHE A 48 5.11 12.63 -19.79
N GLY A 49 4.91 11.82 -18.75
CA GLY A 49 5.02 12.23 -17.35
C GLY A 49 6.27 11.67 -16.67
N VAL A 50 6.20 11.57 -15.35
CA VAL A 50 7.22 10.97 -14.49
C VAL A 50 7.14 9.45 -14.49
N TYR A 51 5.95 8.89 -14.80
CA TYR A 51 5.53 7.50 -14.58
C TYR A 51 5.40 7.15 -13.11
N ALA A 52 4.21 6.74 -12.65
CA ALA A 52 4.00 6.24 -11.28
C ALA A 52 2.67 5.48 -11.17
N ASP A 53 2.55 4.60 -10.19
CA ASP A 53 1.28 3.93 -9.86
C ASP A 53 0.24 4.91 -9.30
N GLY A 54 0.68 5.97 -8.63
CA GLY A 54 -0.19 7.02 -8.13
C GLY A 54 0.51 8.33 -7.80
N LEU A 55 -0.29 9.31 -7.41
CA LEU A 55 0.17 10.65 -7.02
C LEU A 55 -0.58 11.10 -5.77
N PHE A 56 0.15 11.63 -4.79
CA PHE A 56 -0.48 12.31 -3.65
C PHE A 56 0.10 13.69 -3.38
N PHE A 57 -0.78 14.56 -2.89
CA PHE A 57 -0.44 15.91 -2.45
C PHE A 57 -0.38 15.95 -0.92
N ILE A 58 0.64 16.58 -0.36
CA ILE A 58 0.69 16.90 1.08
C ILE A 58 0.13 18.30 1.29
N GLU A 59 -0.83 18.44 2.18
CA GLU A 59 -1.50 19.69 2.50
C GLU A 59 -1.48 19.98 4.00
N ASN A 60 -1.65 21.26 4.35
CA ASN A 60 -1.78 21.67 5.73
C ASN A 60 -3.04 21.05 6.34
N ALA A 61 -2.92 20.54 7.56
CA ALA A 61 -4.08 20.06 8.30
C ALA A 61 -5.01 21.23 8.66
N PRO A 62 -6.34 21.01 8.71
CA PRO A 62 -7.26 22.00 9.25
C PRO A 62 -6.91 22.36 10.69
N GLU A 63 -6.97 23.65 11.02
CA GLU A 63 -6.68 24.14 12.38
C GLU A 63 -7.58 23.45 13.42
N GLY A 64 -6.97 22.96 14.50
CA GLY A 64 -7.69 22.28 15.58
C GLY A 64 -8.10 20.82 15.29
N SER A 65 -7.74 20.25 14.13
CA SER A 65 -8.02 18.85 13.80
C SER A 65 -7.21 17.82 14.61
N GLY A 66 -6.07 18.23 15.19
CA GLY A 66 -5.13 17.34 15.85
C GLY A 66 -4.31 16.47 14.90
N LEU A 67 -4.33 16.76 13.60
CA LEU A 67 -3.52 16.12 12.56
C LEU A 67 -2.30 16.98 12.25
N ASP A 68 -1.17 16.34 11.92
CA ASP A 68 0.06 17.02 11.53
C ASP A 68 0.00 17.53 10.08
N PHE A 69 -0.62 16.75 9.19
CA PHE A 69 -0.93 17.12 7.80
C PHE A 69 -2.10 16.29 7.28
N VAL A 70 -2.58 16.61 6.07
CA VAL A 70 -3.52 15.76 5.33
C VAL A 70 -2.96 15.47 3.95
N TRP A 71 -3.36 14.35 3.36
CA TRP A 71 -3.02 14.05 1.98
C TRP A 71 -4.24 14.09 1.05
N GLN A 72 -3.97 14.23 -0.24
CA GLN A 72 -4.96 14.04 -1.31
C GLN A 72 -4.38 12.99 -2.26
N PHE A 73 -4.88 11.75 -2.22
CA PHE A 73 -4.28 10.63 -2.95
C PHE A 73 -5.12 10.20 -4.16
N TYR A 74 -4.46 10.03 -5.30
CA TYR A 74 -5.03 9.64 -6.57
C TYR A 74 -4.24 8.48 -7.20
N ASN A 75 -4.96 7.54 -7.81
CA ASN A 75 -4.35 6.53 -8.67
C ASN A 75 -3.88 7.16 -9.99
N SER A 76 -3.04 6.42 -10.73
CA SER A 76 -2.51 6.84 -12.03
C SER A 76 -3.56 7.20 -13.10
N ASP A 77 -4.78 6.69 -12.96
CA ASP A 77 -5.92 6.98 -13.84
C ASP A 77 -6.73 8.21 -13.40
N GLY A 78 -6.29 8.93 -12.36
CA GLY A 78 -6.98 10.10 -11.84
C GLY A 78 -8.11 9.78 -10.85
N SER A 79 -8.41 8.51 -10.59
CA SER A 79 -9.40 8.13 -9.58
C SER A 79 -8.90 8.39 -8.16
N ARG A 80 -9.82 8.74 -7.25
CA ARG A 80 -9.51 9.04 -5.86
C ARG A 80 -9.25 7.76 -5.08
N ALA A 81 -8.15 7.71 -4.33
CA ALA A 81 -7.76 6.56 -3.52
C ALA A 81 -7.89 6.88 -2.03
N GLU A 82 -8.54 5.99 -1.28
CA GLU A 82 -8.82 6.23 0.14
C GLU A 82 -7.61 5.95 1.02
N MET A 83 -6.89 4.85 0.75
CA MET A 83 -5.77 4.37 1.56
C MET A 83 -4.87 3.45 0.74
N CYS A 84 -3.55 3.54 0.97
CA CYS A 84 -2.58 2.56 0.51
C CYS A 84 -1.44 2.46 1.53
N GLY A 85 -1.20 1.29 2.10
CA GLY A 85 -0.17 1.11 3.12
C GLY A 85 1.24 1.49 2.64
N ASN A 86 1.56 1.27 1.35
CA ASN A 86 2.84 1.67 0.76
C ASN A 86 2.96 3.20 0.63
N ALA A 87 1.90 3.84 0.12
CA ALA A 87 1.83 5.30 0.02
C ALA A 87 1.91 5.94 1.41
N SER A 88 1.22 5.39 2.42
CA SER A 88 1.24 5.90 3.79
C SER A 88 2.66 5.88 4.39
N ARG A 89 3.45 4.83 4.13
CA ARG A 89 4.86 4.79 4.55
C ARG A 89 5.69 5.87 3.85
N CYS A 90 5.48 6.06 2.54
CA CYS A 90 6.15 7.12 1.77
C CYS A 90 5.79 8.52 2.29
N ALA A 91 4.51 8.78 2.52
CA ALA A 91 4.01 10.05 3.08
C ALA A 91 4.59 10.30 4.47
N GLY A 92 4.61 9.29 5.34
CA GLY A 92 5.19 9.38 6.68
C GLY A 92 6.68 9.70 6.66
N ARG A 93 7.48 8.99 5.84
CA ARG A 93 8.92 9.26 5.71
C ARG A 93 9.17 10.67 5.15
N LEU A 94 8.43 11.06 4.12
CA LEU A 94 8.63 12.35 3.47
C LEU A 94 8.23 13.51 4.38
N ALA A 95 7.11 13.41 5.10
CA ALA A 95 6.68 14.42 6.04
C ALA A 95 7.71 14.66 7.14
N HIS A 96 8.35 13.59 7.64
CA HIS A 96 9.45 13.71 8.58
C HIS A 96 10.69 14.36 7.94
N ALA A 97 11.09 13.91 6.75
CA ALA A 97 12.25 14.43 6.03
C ALA A 97 12.12 15.92 5.64
N LEU A 98 10.89 16.40 5.39
CA LEU A 98 10.58 17.80 5.08
C LEU A 98 10.23 18.63 6.32
N GLU A 99 10.47 18.10 7.53
CA GLU A 99 10.19 18.76 8.81
C GLU A 99 8.72 19.22 8.95
N ILE A 100 7.80 18.53 8.28
CA ILE A 100 6.35 18.75 8.39
C ILE A 100 5.84 18.16 9.71
N ALA A 101 6.38 17.02 10.11
CA ALA A 101 5.99 16.30 11.30
C ALA A 101 7.18 15.60 11.98
N GLY A 102 7.04 15.27 13.26
CA GLY A 102 8.06 14.52 14.02
C GLY A 102 8.14 13.04 13.64
N GLU A 103 8.99 12.27 14.33
CA GLU A 103 9.11 10.82 14.11
C GLU A 103 7.80 10.07 14.38
N GLN A 104 7.04 10.50 15.39
CA GLN A 104 5.69 10.04 15.67
C GLN A 104 4.71 11.13 15.28
N HIS A 105 3.76 10.80 14.41
CA HIS A 105 2.78 11.75 13.91
C HIS A 105 1.51 11.05 13.43
N VAL A 106 0.49 11.85 13.14
CA VAL A 106 -0.79 11.38 12.61
C VAL A 106 -1.20 12.29 11.45
N PHE A 107 -1.50 11.68 10.29
CA PHE A 107 -2.00 12.43 9.14
C PHE A 107 -3.40 12.01 8.74
N GLY A 108 -4.14 12.93 8.13
CA GLY A 108 -5.50 12.67 7.64
C GLY A 108 -5.50 12.07 6.24
N SER A 109 -6.31 11.04 6.06
CA SER A 109 -6.68 10.44 4.77
C SER A 109 -8.20 10.37 4.61
N ASP A 110 -8.69 10.02 3.42
CA ASP A 110 -10.12 9.77 3.21
C ASP A 110 -10.61 8.55 4.02
N ALA A 111 -9.70 7.62 4.39
CA ALA A 111 -9.98 6.52 5.31
C ALA A 111 -9.91 6.90 6.80
N GLY A 112 -9.63 8.17 7.12
CA GLY A 112 -9.46 8.69 8.48
C GLY A 112 -7.99 8.90 8.89
N PRO A 113 -7.74 9.16 10.19
CA PRO A 113 -6.41 9.41 10.71
C PRO A 113 -5.51 8.16 10.66
N ILE A 114 -4.28 8.32 10.16
CA ILE A 114 -3.27 7.27 10.06
C ILE A 114 -2.13 7.60 11.01
N LYS A 115 -1.88 6.74 12.00
CA LYS A 115 -0.72 6.86 12.89
C LYS A 115 0.54 6.39 12.19
N VAL A 116 1.62 7.13 12.39
CA VAL A 116 2.92 6.87 11.79
C VAL A 116 4.01 6.90 12.86
N GLN A 117 4.96 5.99 12.74
CA GLN A 117 6.24 6.05 13.42
C GLN A 117 7.36 5.82 12.41
N VAL A 118 8.24 6.80 12.25
CA VAL A 118 9.42 6.73 11.40
C VAL A 118 10.59 6.19 12.22
N PHE A 119 11.40 5.32 11.60
CA PHE A 119 12.64 4.78 12.17
C PHE A 119 13.80 5.16 11.26
N PRO A 120 14.38 6.38 11.41
CA PRO A 120 15.36 6.91 10.47
C PRO A 120 16.58 6.00 10.29
N GLU A 121 17.11 5.45 11.39
CA GLU A 121 18.29 4.57 11.40
C GLU A 121 18.06 3.23 10.69
N LEU A 122 16.80 2.80 10.57
CA LEU A 122 16.42 1.57 9.87
C LEU A 122 15.92 1.83 8.45
N GLU A 123 15.71 3.10 8.09
CA GLU A 123 15.05 3.50 6.85
C GLU A 123 13.63 2.92 6.68
N GLU A 124 12.96 2.66 7.81
CA GLU A 124 11.64 2.04 7.86
C GLU A 124 10.57 2.98 8.43
N VAL A 125 9.32 2.72 8.07
CA VAL A 125 8.15 3.43 8.62
C VAL A 125 7.10 2.42 9.04
N LYS A 126 6.63 2.52 10.29
CA LYS A 126 5.45 1.81 10.79
C LYS A 126 4.22 2.70 10.59
N VAL A 127 3.21 2.18 9.90
CA VAL A 127 1.93 2.86 9.68
C VAL A 127 0.78 2.00 10.19
N GLN A 128 -0.22 2.65 10.80
CA GLN A 128 -1.47 2.00 11.14
C GLN A 128 -2.28 1.72 9.87
N LEU A 129 -2.75 0.48 9.72
CA LEU A 129 -3.66 0.11 8.66
C LEU A 129 -5.13 0.23 9.10
N THR A 130 -6.02 0.22 8.12
CA THR A 130 -7.46 0.11 8.38
C THR A 130 -7.76 -1.21 9.10
N PRO A 131 -8.64 -1.22 10.12
CA PRO A 131 -8.99 -2.44 10.82
C PRO A 131 -9.55 -3.51 9.88
N PRO A 132 -9.11 -4.77 9.99
CA PRO A 132 -9.62 -5.86 9.18
C PRO A 132 -11.10 -6.11 9.46
N GLN A 133 -11.86 -6.48 8.43
CA GLN A 133 -13.27 -6.82 8.51
C GLN A 133 -13.54 -8.22 7.96
N GLY A 134 -14.64 -8.83 8.40
CA GLY A 134 -15.09 -10.11 7.87
C GLY A 134 -14.12 -11.27 8.10
N LEU A 135 -13.33 -11.21 9.17
CA LEU A 135 -12.35 -12.23 9.52
C LEU A 135 -13.02 -13.60 9.68
N VAL A 136 -12.57 -14.59 8.91
CA VAL A 136 -12.97 -15.99 9.05
C VAL A 136 -11.74 -16.88 8.92
N VAL A 137 -11.72 -17.98 9.67
CA VAL A 137 -10.61 -18.94 9.70
C VAL A 137 -11.14 -20.37 9.55
N LYS A 138 -10.31 -21.27 9.00
CA LYS A 138 -10.59 -22.70 8.89
C LYS A 138 -11.87 -23.01 8.12
N GLN A 139 -12.06 -22.28 7.02
CA GLN A 139 -13.13 -22.56 6.06
C GLN A 139 -12.60 -23.54 5.01
N THR A 140 -13.49 -24.29 4.37
CA THR A 140 -13.13 -25.22 3.31
C THR A 140 -13.78 -24.80 2.00
N LEU A 141 -13.05 -24.94 0.90
CA LEU A 141 -13.51 -24.66 -0.46
C LEU A 141 -13.08 -25.78 -1.39
N GLU A 142 -13.98 -26.25 -2.25
CA GLU A 142 -13.64 -27.20 -3.32
C GLU A 142 -13.18 -26.42 -4.55
N ILE A 143 -11.99 -26.74 -5.08
CA ILE A 143 -11.45 -26.19 -6.32
C ILE A 143 -10.96 -27.36 -7.17
N ASP A 144 -11.47 -27.47 -8.40
CA ASP A 144 -11.12 -28.54 -9.35
C ASP A 144 -11.22 -29.98 -8.77
N GLY A 145 -12.15 -30.19 -7.81
CA GLY A 145 -12.35 -31.48 -7.14
C GLY A 145 -11.41 -31.77 -5.96
N GLU A 146 -10.61 -30.79 -5.55
CA GLU A 146 -9.77 -30.85 -4.35
C GLU A 146 -10.29 -29.89 -3.28
N GLU A 147 -10.30 -30.33 -2.02
CA GLU A 147 -10.66 -29.48 -0.88
C GLU A 147 -9.45 -28.69 -0.37
N TYR A 148 -9.60 -27.38 -0.28
CA TYR A 148 -8.62 -26.47 0.28
C TYR A 148 -9.15 -25.82 1.55
N GLU A 149 -8.36 -25.85 2.63
CA GLU A 149 -8.61 -24.98 3.78
C GLU A 149 -8.16 -23.55 3.42
N TYR A 150 -8.99 -22.57 3.77
CA TYR A 150 -8.69 -21.17 3.58
C TYR A 150 -9.16 -20.32 4.76
N HIS A 151 -8.57 -19.14 4.85
CA HIS A 151 -8.96 -18.06 5.74
C HIS A 151 -9.23 -16.81 4.92
N PHE A 152 -9.94 -15.85 5.50
CA PHE A 152 -10.25 -14.63 4.80
C PHE A 152 -10.26 -13.44 5.76
N ALA A 153 -9.77 -12.31 5.26
CA ALA A 153 -9.93 -11.02 5.88
C ALA A 153 -10.05 -9.95 4.80
N ASN A 154 -10.85 -8.93 5.05
CA ASN A 154 -10.87 -7.71 4.24
C ASN A 154 -10.06 -6.63 4.96
N THR A 155 -8.87 -6.32 4.44
CA THR A 155 -7.94 -5.29 4.97
C THR A 155 -7.99 -4.02 4.13
N GLY A 156 -9.19 -3.65 3.68
CA GLY A 156 -9.46 -2.60 2.69
C GLY A 156 -9.87 -3.19 1.33
N VAL A 157 -9.31 -4.35 0.99
CA VAL A 157 -9.73 -5.19 -0.14
C VAL A 157 -9.83 -6.66 0.33
N PRO A 158 -10.65 -7.49 -0.33
CA PRO A 158 -10.81 -8.90 0.04
C PRO A 158 -9.50 -9.70 -0.19
N HIS A 159 -9.11 -10.49 0.81
CA HIS A 159 -7.98 -11.40 0.76
C HIS A 159 -8.36 -12.78 1.26
N VAL A 160 -8.09 -13.79 0.44
CA VAL A 160 -8.02 -15.18 0.84
C VAL A 160 -6.59 -15.49 1.25
N VAL A 161 -6.46 -16.31 2.29
CA VAL A 161 -5.19 -16.80 2.81
C VAL A 161 -5.24 -18.32 2.80
N VAL A 162 -4.26 -18.95 2.16
CA VAL A 162 -4.12 -20.40 2.07
C VAL A 162 -2.77 -20.79 2.65
N GLN A 163 -2.77 -21.55 3.73
CA GLN A 163 -1.54 -22.09 4.29
C GLN A 163 -1.05 -23.25 3.43
N VAL A 164 0.24 -23.24 3.08
CA VAL A 164 0.89 -24.28 2.29
C VAL A 164 2.18 -24.74 2.96
N ALA A 165 2.66 -25.93 2.62
CA ALA A 165 3.90 -26.46 3.17
C ALA A 165 5.15 -25.80 2.54
N ASP A 166 5.11 -25.57 1.23
CA ASP A 166 6.17 -24.90 0.48
C ASP A 166 5.52 -23.93 -0.51
N VAL A 167 5.79 -22.63 -0.36
CA VAL A 167 5.25 -21.61 -1.26
C VAL A 167 5.88 -21.65 -2.64
N GLU A 168 7.10 -22.18 -2.81
CA GLU A 168 7.79 -22.24 -4.11
C GLU A 168 7.15 -23.27 -5.05
N GLU A 169 6.56 -24.33 -4.49
CA GLU A 169 5.89 -25.40 -5.25
C GLU A 169 4.48 -25.00 -5.70
N VAL A 170 3.97 -23.84 -5.27
CA VAL A 170 2.65 -23.36 -5.67
C VAL A 170 2.70 -22.77 -7.09
N ASP A 171 1.90 -23.33 -8.00
CA ASP A 171 1.54 -22.67 -9.26
C ASP A 171 0.56 -21.53 -8.99
N ILE A 172 1.11 -20.37 -8.62
CA ILE A 172 0.33 -19.19 -8.22
C ILE A 172 -0.58 -18.71 -9.33
N LYS A 173 -0.13 -18.79 -10.58
CA LYS A 173 -0.94 -18.33 -11.69
C LYS A 173 -2.19 -19.18 -11.85
N LYS A 174 -2.05 -20.50 -11.78
CA LYS A 174 -3.19 -21.41 -11.88
C LYS A 174 -4.07 -21.36 -10.63
N LEU A 175 -3.51 -21.61 -9.45
CA LEU A 175 -4.30 -21.76 -8.23
C LEU A 175 -4.81 -20.40 -7.72
N GLY A 176 -4.00 -19.35 -7.84
CA GLY A 176 -4.42 -17.98 -7.54
C GLY A 176 -5.61 -17.54 -8.39
N ALA A 177 -5.58 -17.79 -9.70
CA ALA A 177 -6.72 -17.53 -10.58
C ALA A 177 -7.98 -18.33 -10.18
N ALA A 178 -7.81 -19.60 -9.80
CA ALA A 178 -8.92 -20.44 -9.37
C ALA A 178 -9.66 -19.86 -8.14
N PHE A 179 -8.92 -19.46 -7.10
CA PHE A 179 -9.50 -18.77 -5.94
C PHE A 179 -10.06 -17.39 -6.30
N ARG A 180 -9.31 -16.58 -7.06
CA ARG A 180 -9.67 -15.22 -7.48
C ARG A 180 -11.06 -15.12 -8.12
N TYR A 181 -11.41 -16.12 -8.93
CA TYR A 181 -12.65 -16.18 -9.70
C TYR A 181 -13.69 -17.14 -9.12
N HIS A 182 -13.41 -17.78 -7.98
CA HIS A 182 -14.35 -18.71 -7.35
C HIS A 182 -15.65 -18.00 -6.97
N GLU A 183 -16.80 -18.68 -7.14
CA GLU A 183 -18.13 -18.13 -6.91
C GLU A 183 -18.36 -17.64 -5.47
N ALA A 184 -17.69 -18.27 -4.51
CA ALA A 184 -17.72 -17.88 -3.09
C ALA A 184 -17.24 -16.44 -2.84
N PHE A 185 -16.44 -15.88 -3.75
CA PHE A 185 -15.92 -14.51 -3.65
C PHE A 185 -16.56 -13.56 -4.67
N ALA A 186 -17.53 -14.03 -5.46
CA ALA A 186 -18.24 -13.19 -6.42
C ALA A 186 -19.11 -12.12 -5.72
N PRO A 187 -19.42 -11.00 -6.39
CA PRO A 187 -18.96 -10.61 -7.74
C PRO A 187 -17.58 -9.93 -7.74
N ALA A 188 -17.09 -9.48 -6.59
CA ALA A 188 -15.87 -8.68 -6.50
C ALA A 188 -14.58 -9.51 -6.67
N GLY A 189 -14.65 -10.81 -6.41
CA GLY A 189 -13.51 -11.71 -6.27
C GLY A 189 -12.59 -11.34 -5.11
N THR A 190 -11.37 -11.87 -5.13
CA THR A 190 -10.42 -11.72 -4.02
C THR A 190 -8.98 -11.71 -4.50
N ASN A 191 -8.11 -11.04 -3.75
CA ASN A 191 -6.69 -11.34 -3.78
C ASN A 191 -6.44 -12.70 -3.10
N VAL A 192 -5.37 -13.39 -3.44
CA VAL A 192 -5.05 -14.71 -2.90
C VAL A 192 -3.63 -14.73 -2.40
N ASN A 193 -3.44 -15.06 -1.13
CA ASN A 193 -2.13 -15.11 -0.48
C ASN A 193 -1.83 -16.55 -0.08
N PHE A 194 -0.74 -17.09 -0.59
CA PHE A 194 -0.21 -18.37 -0.17
C PHE A 194 0.86 -18.12 0.88
N VAL A 195 0.71 -18.72 2.05
CA VAL A 195 1.61 -18.52 3.19
C VAL A 195 2.26 -19.81 3.63
N GLN A 196 3.58 -19.74 3.81
CA GLN A 196 4.36 -20.73 4.55
C GLN A 196 4.80 -20.09 5.87
N ILE A 197 4.61 -20.84 6.97
CA ILE A 197 5.06 -20.46 8.31
C ILE A 197 6.44 -21.09 8.51
N ASP A 198 7.48 -20.26 8.55
CA ASP A 198 8.84 -20.72 8.86
C ASP A 198 9.06 -20.83 10.37
N ASP A 199 8.54 -19.86 11.12
CA ASP A 199 8.52 -19.82 12.58
C ASP A 199 7.33 -18.98 13.07
N ASN A 200 7.08 -18.94 14.38
CA ASN A 200 6.00 -18.14 14.97
C ASN A 200 6.12 -16.63 14.69
N ASP A 201 7.33 -16.14 14.39
CA ASP A 201 7.63 -14.74 14.06
C ASP A 201 8.04 -14.51 12.58
N SER A 202 8.01 -15.54 11.74
CA SER A 202 8.61 -15.52 10.40
C SER A 202 7.73 -16.23 9.37
N LEU A 203 7.29 -15.49 8.35
CA LEU A 203 6.42 -15.97 7.30
C LEU A 203 7.04 -15.73 5.92
N ILE A 204 6.71 -16.59 4.96
CA ILE A 204 6.93 -16.34 3.54
C ILE A 204 5.58 -16.26 2.86
N VAL A 205 5.34 -15.19 2.11
CA VAL A 205 4.06 -14.94 1.45
C VAL A 205 4.28 -14.64 -0.02
N ARG A 206 3.51 -15.32 -0.87
CA ARG A 206 3.38 -15.00 -2.28
C ARG A 206 1.92 -14.65 -2.58
N THR A 207 1.69 -13.60 -3.37
CA THR A 207 0.34 -13.04 -3.58
C THR A 207 -0.02 -13.02 -5.07
N TYR A 208 -1.16 -13.61 -5.41
CA TYR A 208 -1.86 -13.36 -6.67
C TYR A 208 -2.82 -12.18 -6.47
N GLU A 209 -2.62 -11.11 -7.23
CA GLU A 209 -3.31 -9.83 -7.00
C GLU A 209 -4.44 -9.58 -7.99
N ARG A 210 -5.62 -9.27 -7.43
CA ARG A 210 -6.80 -8.89 -8.20
C ARG A 210 -6.55 -7.59 -8.94
N GLY A 211 -6.86 -7.57 -10.25
CA GLY A 211 -6.66 -6.40 -11.11
C GLY A 211 -5.30 -6.39 -11.83
N VAL A 212 -4.29 -7.06 -11.27
CA VAL A 212 -3.06 -7.43 -11.99
C VAL A 212 -3.23 -8.79 -12.69
N GLU A 213 -3.96 -9.69 -12.02
CA GLU A 213 -4.23 -11.07 -12.48
C GLU A 213 -2.95 -11.88 -12.72
N ASP A 214 -1.95 -11.61 -11.88
CA ASP A 214 -0.68 -12.33 -11.82
C ASP A 214 -0.07 -12.19 -10.40
N GLU A 215 1.08 -12.82 -10.19
CA GLU A 215 1.87 -12.65 -8.96
C GLU A 215 2.46 -11.23 -8.87
N THR A 216 2.37 -10.62 -7.69
CA THR A 216 3.00 -9.31 -7.42
C THR A 216 4.15 -9.43 -6.42
N TYR A 217 5.10 -8.48 -6.50
CA TYR A 217 6.30 -8.50 -5.66
C TYR A 217 6.00 -8.33 -4.17
N ALA A 218 4.99 -7.55 -3.82
CA ALA A 218 4.58 -7.34 -2.44
C ALA A 218 3.15 -6.80 -2.39
N CYS A 219 2.37 -7.27 -1.43
CA CYS A 219 1.03 -6.77 -1.16
C CYS A 219 0.88 -6.48 0.34
N GLY A 220 0.95 -5.19 0.72
CA GLY A 220 0.90 -4.77 2.12
C GLY A 220 -0.39 -5.18 2.84
N THR A 221 -1.55 -5.01 2.19
CA THR A 221 -2.85 -5.44 2.73
C THR A 221 -2.96 -6.97 2.79
N GLY A 222 -2.32 -7.67 1.85
CA GLY A 222 -2.25 -9.13 1.81
C GLY A 222 -1.46 -9.73 2.96
N VAL A 223 -0.24 -9.24 3.23
CA VAL A 223 0.54 -9.72 4.38
C VAL A 223 -0.13 -9.40 5.71
N SER A 224 -0.89 -8.30 5.78
CA SER A 224 -1.71 -8.00 6.97
C SER A 224 -2.89 -8.96 7.11
N ALA A 225 -3.57 -9.34 6.03
CA ALA A 225 -4.62 -10.35 6.06
C ALA A 225 -4.08 -11.72 6.51
N VAL A 226 -2.89 -12.10 6.03
CA VAL A 226 -2.17 -13.29 6.48
C VAL A 226 -1.92 -13.22 7.99
N GLN A 227 -1.31 -12.14 8.48
CA GLN A 227 -0.97 -12.07 9.89
C GLN A 227 -2.20 -12.09 10.80
N VAL A 228 -3.27 -11.36 10.47
CA VAL A 228 -4.48 -11.34 11.34
C VAL A 228 -5.18 -12.70 11.37
N THR A 229 -5.20 -13.43 10.24
CA THR A 229 -5.82 -14.75 10.16
C THR A 229 -5.00 -15.82 10.88
N LEU A 230 -3.67 -15.76 10.84
CA LEU A 230 -2.79 -16.69 11.57
C LEU A 230 -2.73 -16.38 13.06
N TYR A 231 -2.73 -15.10 13.44
CA TYR A 231 -2.74 -14.68 14.84
C TYR A 231 -4.03 -15.08 15.55
N GLU A 232 -5.19 -14.94 14.89
CA GLU A 232 -6.49 -15.39 15.42
C GLU A 232 -6.51 -16.91 15.68
N GLN A 233 -5.72 -17.68 14.93
CA GLN A 233 -5.57 -19.12 15.11
C GLN A 233 -4.54 -19.51 16.18
N GLY A 234 -3.80 -18.54 16.72
CA GLY A 234 -2.69 -18.78 17.65
C GLY A 234 -1.47 -19.41 16.99
N LEU A 235 -1.29 -19.21 15.67
CA LEU A 235 -0.17 -19.78 14.91
C LEU A 235 1.04 -18.84 14.81
N THR A 236 0.85 -17.55 15.09
CA THR A 236 1.92 -16.54 15.05
C THR A 236 1.94 -15.69 16.32
N ASP A 237 3.09 -15.09 16.59
CA ASP A 237 3.23 -14.03 17.58
C ASP A 237 2.50 -12.76 17.12
N ALA A 238 2.31 -11.79 18.03
CA ALA A 238 1.65 -10.53 17.70
C ALA A 238 2.44 -9.68 16.68
N ALA A 239 3.76 -9.89 16.56
CA ALA A 239 4.60 -9.24 15.57
C ALA A 239 5.34 -10.29 14.74
N VAL A 240 5.21 -10.21 13.42
CA VAL A 240 5.87 -11.14 12.48
C VAL A 240 6.64 -10.40 11.41
N ARG A 241 7.70 -11.02 10.92
CA ARG A 241 8.43 -10.64 9.70
C ARG A 241 7.90 -11.49 8.55
N VAL A 242 7.60 -10.86 7.44
CA VAL A 242 7.00 -11.49 6.26
C VAL A 242 7.89 -11.21 5.07
N ARG A 243 8.50 -12.25 4.51
CA ARG A 243 9.23 -12.17 3.26
C ARG A 243 8.25 -12.29 2.09
N THR A 244 8.24 -11.31 1.19
CA THR A 244 7.39 -11.33 -0.01
C THR A 244 8.15 -11.80 -1.25
N SER A 245 7.45 -12.07 -2.35
CA SER A 245 8.04 -12.50 -3.63
C SER A 245 9.13 -11.55 -4.18
N GLY A 246 9.04 -10.26 -3.88
CA GLY A 246 10.03 -9.24 -4.24
C GLY A 246 11.32 -9.28 -3.41
N GLY A 247 11.41 -10.15 -2.41
CA GLY A 247 12.55 -10.24 -1.50
C GLY A 247 12.52 -9.24 -0.33
N GLU A 248 11.49 -8.39 -0.29
CA GLU A 248 11.25 -7.44 0.81
C GLU A 248 10.85 -8.17 2.09
N ILE A 249 11.26 -7.62 3.23
CA ILE A 249 10.82 -8.08 4.56
C ILE A 249 9.92 -7.00 5.15
N LEU A 250 8.63 -7.31 5.23
CA LEU A 250 7.64 -6.48 5.90
C LEU A 250 7.43 -6.97 7.32
N LYS A 251 7.27 -6.06 8.28
CA LYS A 251 6.88 -6.40 9.64
C LYS A 251 5.42 -6.04 9.86
N VAL A 252 4.60 -7.02 10.26
CA VAL A 252 3.20 -6.79 10.63
C VAL A 252 3.06 -6.93 12.14
N ILE A 253 2.49 -5.92 12.79
CA ILE A 253 2.33 -5.86 14.25
C ILE A 253 0.85 -5.71 14.59
N ILE A 254 0.37 -6.54 15.51
CA ILE A 254 -0.95 -6.42 16.12
C ILE A 254 -0.76 -5.89 17.54
N GLU A 255 -1.23 -4.67 17.81
CA GLU A 255 -1.17 -4.04 19.14
C GLU A 255 -2.49 -3.33 19.44
N ASP A 256 -3.06 -3.59 20.62
CA ASP A 256 -4.32 -2.99 21.08
C ASP A 256 -5.50 -3.09 20.08
N GLY A 257 -5.60 -4.22 19.37
CA GLY A 257 -6.62 -4.47 18.36
C GLY A 257 -6.41 -3.73 17.02
N ASN A 258 -5.27 -3.04 16.86
CA ASN A 258 -4.89 -2.37 15.62
C ASN A 258 -3.83 -3.19 14.88
N VAL A 259 -3.82 -3.06 13.56
CA VAL A 259 -2.80 -3.67 12.69
C VAL A 259 -1.88 -2.58 12.18
N PHE A 260 -0.59 -2.80 12.31
CA PHE A 260 0.45 -1.92 11.79
C PHE A 260 1.31 -2.65 10.77
N LEU A 261 1.69 -1.93 9.73
CA LEU A 261 2.63 -2.39 8.72
C LEU A 261 3.89 -1.54 8.81
N GLN A 262 5.03 -2.21 8.98
CA GLN A 262 6.35 -1.61 9.02
C GLN A 262 7.19 -2.16 7.88
N GLY A 263 7.93 -1.28 7.21
CA GLY A 263 8.84 -1.66 6.15
C GLY A 263 9.46 -0.44 5.48
N GLY A 264 10.26 -0.69 4.44
CA GLY A 264 10.92 0.35 3.67
C GLY A 264 9.94 1.28 2.96
N ALA A 265 10.38 2.52 2.80
CA ALA A 265 9.81 3.52 1.88
C ALA A 265 10.96 4.38 1.38
N GLU A 266 11.30 4.34 0.11
CA GLU A 266 12.55 4.90 -0.41
C GLU A 266 12.30 6.12 -1.29
N LEU A 267 13.13 7.15 -1.14
CA LEU A 267 13.21 8.24 -2.11
C LEU A 267 14.04 7.78 -3.30
N THR A 268 13.39 7.63 -4.46
CA THR A 268 14.05 7.24 -5.70
C THR A 268 14.77 8.43 -6.33
N PHE A 269 14.07 9.56 -6.48
CA PHE A 269 14.65 10.82 -6.95
C PHE A 269 13.70 12.00 -6.65
N SER A 270 14.19 13.23 -6.85
CA SER A 270 13.39 14.45 -6.84
C SER A 270 13.67 15.28 -8.09
N GLY A 271 12.74 16.12 -8.49
CA GLY A 271 12.92 16.97 -9.67
C GLY A 271 11.87 18.07 -9.78
N GLU A 272 11.83 18.71 -10.95
CA GLU A 272 10.81 19.68 -11.31
C GLU A 272 10.05 19.22 -12.56
N VAL A 273 8.73 19.40 -12.56
CA VAL A 273 7.87 19.20 -13.74
C VAL A 273 7.50 20.54 -14.37
N TYR A 274 7.68 20.68 -15.68
CA TYR A 274 7.19 21.83 -16.43
C TYR A 274 5.71 21.64 -16.80
N LEU A 275 4.86 22.56 -16.36
CA LEU A 275 3.40 22.36 -16.42
C LEU A 275 2.85 22.44 -17.84
N GLU A 276 3.36 23.37 -18.65
CA GLU A 276 2.88 23.61 -20.02
C GLU A 276 3.04 22.37 -20.91
N SER A 277 4.17 21.65 -20.81
CA SER A 277 4.39 20.43 -21.60
C SER A 277 3.48 19.26 -21.21
N LEU A 278 2.91 19.30 -20.00
CA LEU A 278 1.96 18.31 -19.51
C LEU A 278 0.50 18.72 -19.76
N GLY A 279 0.26 19.92 -20.29
CA GLY A 279 -1.08 20.49 -20.46
C GLY A 279 -1.74 20.83 -19.12
N ILE A 280 -0.94 21.26 -18.14
CA ILE A 280 -1.38 21.66 -16.81
C ILE A 280 -1.28 23.19 -16.70
N GLU A 281 -2.37 23.85 -16.26
CA GLU A 281 -2.47 25.31 -16.08
C GLU A 281 -2.32 25.73 -14.60
#